data_AF-A0A5C6V2M5-F1
#
_entry.id   AF-A0A5C6V2M5-F1
#
_cell.length_a   1.000
_cell.length_b   1.000
_cell.length_c   1.000
_cell.angle_alpha   90.00
_cell.angle_beta   90.00
_cell.angle_gamma   90.00
#
_symmetry.space_group_name_H-M   'P 1'
#
loop_
_entity.id
_entity.type
_entity.pdbx_description
1 polymer ?
#
loop_
_entity_poly.entity_id
_entity_poly.type
_entity_poly.pdbx_seq_one_letter_code
_entity_poly.pdbx_strand_id
1 'polypeptide(L)'
;MPIYKCPTVGDCEKANSGEIFVRSPGEDLKCPECSTLLVPRITGGKSGPDKKIIAAAIAAGIVVIAGAVGGGLYYKKSHAAKVEVVAAADPAAASEAPAAPASASAPAQATTVGISPSDADINAQRKDGDTKLSQGDAPGAESASNQVAAKEMVKVAIAQMSQGKLDDAEKELNDAATRDPKQSLVYYNMAVLRLKQGRTDEAFKELEASFLNGFSYFDEMQKDPDLDTIRNDPRFIALVKKYKTTV
;
A
#
# COMPACT_ATOMS: atom_id res chain seq x y z
N MET A 1 -30.83 8.55 -10.07
CA MET A 1 -30.06 7.40 -10.61
C MET A 1 -28.81 7.25 -9.76
N PRO A 2 -28.44 6.04 -9.33
CA PRO A 2 -27.24 5.83 -8.53
C PRO A 2 -26.00 6.24 -9.34
N ILE A 3 -25.10 6.96 -8.67
CA ILE A 3 -23.84 7.44 -9.25
C ILE A 3 -22.68 6.63 -8.69
N TYR A 4 -21.69 6.35 -9.54
CA TYR A 4 -20.57 5.49 -9.22
C TYR A 4 -19.25 6.13 -9.65
N LYS A 5 -18.14 5.68 -9.04
CA LYS A 5 -16.77 6.02 -9.44
C LYS A 5 -15.90 4.77 -9.49
N CYS A 6 -14.86 4.80 -10.33
CA CYS A 6 -13.85 3.76 -10.34
C CYS A 6 -12.92 3.94 -9.13
N PRO A 7 -12.67 2.88 -8.32
CA PRO A 7 -11.80 2.96 -7.16
C PRO A 7 -10.31 2.83 -7.49
N THR A 8 -9.95 2.41 -8.71
CA THR A 8 -8.57 2.09 -9.13
C THR A 8 -7.76 3.33 -9.48
N VAL A 9 -7.58 4.25 -8.54
CA VAL A 9 -6.75 5.45 -8.77
C VAL A 9 -5.27 5.04 -8.95
N GLY A 10 -4.57 5.66 -9.90
CA GLY A 10 -3.21 5.32 -10.33
C GLY A 10 -3.23 4.59 -11.67
N ASP A 11 -3.84 3.41 -11.70
CA ASP A 11 -3.80 2.52 -12.88
C ASP A 11 -4.95 2.74 -13.89
N CYS A 12 -5.90 3.63 -13.59
CA CYS A 12 -7.10 3.86 -14.41
C CYS A 12 -7.32 5.36 -14.65
N GLU A 13 -7.27 5.81 -15.91
CA GLU A 13 -7.56 7.21 -16.28
C GLU A 13 -8.97 7.66 -15.87
N LYS A 14 -9.96 6.76 -15.90
CA LYS A 14 -11.32 7.06 -15.43
C LYS A 14 -11.39 7.29 -13.93
N ALA A 15 -10.58 6.57 -13.16
CA ALA A 15 -10.42 6.82 -11.73
C ALA A 15 -9.66 8.14 -11.48
N ASN A 16 -8.58 8.38 -12.23
CA ASN A 16 -7.72 9.56 -12.08
C ASN A 16 -8.44 10.88 -12.43
N SER A 17 -9.29 10.88 -13.47
CA SER A 17 -10.14 12.03 -13.81
C SER A 17 -11.32 12.22 -12.85
N GLY A 18 -11.59 11.24 -11.99
CA GLY A 18 -12.72 11.26 -11.06
C GLY A 18 -14.08 11.19 -11.76
N GLU A 19 -14.14 10.62 -12.97
CA GLU A 19 -15.34 10.49 -13.79
C GLU A 19 -16.50 9.85 -13.02
N ILE A 20 -17.70 10.42 -13.18
CA ILE A 20 -18.92 9.93 -12.52
C ILE A 20 -19.72 9.11 -13.53
N PHE A 21 -19.97 7.85 -13.18
CA PHE A 21 -20.80 6.95 -13.98
C PHE A 21 -22.22 6.93 -13.42
N VAL A 22 -23.21 7.17 -14.28
CA VAL A 22 -24.62 6.93 -13.97
C VAL A 22 -24.99 5.56 -14.50
N ARG A 23 -25.54 4.69 -13.65
CA ARG A 23 -25.94 3.32 -14.03
C ARG A 23 -27.37 3.04 -13.63
N SER A 24 -28.07 2.28 -14.46
CA SER A 24 -29.40 1.78 -14.14
C SER A 24 -29.31 0.49 -13.32
N PRO A 25 -30.34 0.15 -12.50
CA PRO A 25 -30.40 -1.14 -11.82
C PRO A 25 -30.32 -2.29 -12.84
N GLY A 26 -29.39 -3.22 -12.63
CA GLY A 26 -29.16 -4.37 -13.53
C GLY A 26 -28.17 -4.13 -14.67
N GLU A 27 -27.64 -2.92 -14.83
CA GLU A 27 -26.56 -2.61 -15.77
C GLU A 27 -25.19 -3.06 -15.21
N ASP A 28 -24.24 -3.40 -16.09
CA ASP A 28 -22.89 -3.79 -15.66
C ASP A 28 -22.19 -2.65 -14.92
N LEU A 29 -21.73 -2.95 -13.70
CA LEU A 29 -21.07 -2.00 -12.81
C LEU A 29 -19.55 -2.03 -12.96
N LYS A 30 -19.02 -2.42 -14.12
CA LYS A 30 -17.59 -2.38 -14.40
C LYS A 30 -17.16 -1.05 -15.01
N CYS A 31 -15.97 -0.61 -14.64
CA CYS A 31 -15.30 0.51 -15.27
C CYS A 31 -14.98 0.14 -16.73
N PRO A 32 -15.34 0.96 -17.73
CA PRO A 32 -15.11 0.63 -19.14
C PRO A 32 -13.64 0.58 -19.54
N GLU A 33 -12.75 1.11 -18.71
CA GLU A 33 -11.30 1.12 -18.98
C GLU A 33 -10.60 -0.06 -18.28
N CYS A 34 -10.61 -0.10 -16.95
CA CYS A 34 -9.87 -1.10 -16.18
C CYS A 34 -10.69 -2.36 -15.85
N SER A 35 -11.98 -2.41 -16.21
CA SER A 35 -12.91 -3.49 -15.86
C SER A 35 -13.14 -3.72 -14.36
N THR A 36 -12.56 -2.91 -13.48
CA THR A 36 -12.80 -2.95 -12.02
C THR A 36 -14.25 -2.61 -11.69
N LEU A 37 -14.80 -3.24 -10.66
CA LEU A 37 -16.13 -2.95 -10.14
C LEU A 37 -16.19 -1.51 -9.60
N LEU A 38 -17.13 -0.72 -10.11
CA LEU A 38 -17.38 0.65 -9.71
C LEU A 38 -18.03 0.70 -8.32
N VAL A 39 -17.64 1.70 -7.53
CA VAL A 39 -18.12 1.88 -6.16
C VAL A 39 -19.17 2.99 -6.13
N PRO A 40 -20.34 2.80 -5.48
CA PRO A 40 -21.37 3.82 -5.40
C PRO A 40 -20.90 5.04 -4.60
N ARG A 41 -21.24 6.24 -5.08
CA ARG A 41 -21.12 7.47 -4.32
C ARG A 41 -22.44 7.74 -3.61
N ILE A 42 -22.44 7.57 -2.29
CA ILE A 42 -23.48 8.09 -1.42
C ILE A 42 -23.38 9.63 -1.42
N THR A 43 -24.21 10.27 -2.23
CA THR A 43 -24.50 11.70 -2.06
C THR A 43 -25.24 11.84 -0.75
N GLY A 44 -24.67 12.59 0.21
CA GLY A 44 -25.25 12.78 1.54
C GLY A 44 -26.68 13.34 1.48
N GLY A 45 -27.66 12.46 1.42
CA GLY A 45 -29.04 12.71 1.77
C GLY A 45 -29.22 12.30 3.22
N LYS A 46 -29.55 13.26 4.10
CA LYS A 46 -30.03 12.97 5.45
C LYS A 46 -31.21 12.00 5.36
N SER A 47 -30.96 10.73 5.60
CA SER A 47 -31.98 9.72 5.86
C SER A 47 -31.46 8.89 7.02
N GLY A 48 -31.84 9.26 8.24
CA GLY A 48 -31.62 8.43 9.41
C GLY A 48 -32.36 7.10 9.23
N PRO A 49 -31.85 5.99 9.80
CA PRO A 49 -32.53 4.71 9.66
C PRO A 49 -33.84 4.71 10.46
N ASP A 50 -34.97 4.75 9.78
CA ASP A 50 -36.24 4.30 10.34
C ASP A 50 -36.12 2.81 10.64
N LYS A 51 -36.01 2.49 11.93
CA LYS A 51 -36.12 1.14 12.48
C LYS A 51 -37.51 0.60 12.14
N LYS A 52 -37.70 -0.06 10.99
CA LYS A 52 -38.84 -0.97 10.68
C LYS A 52 -38.81 -1.49 9.22
N ILE A 53 -37.81 -2.27 8.83
CA ILE A 53 -37.96 -3.34 7.80
C ILE A 53 -37.03 -4.47 8.24
N ILE A 54 -37.49 -5.34 9.15
CA ILE A 54 -38.07 -6.66 8.89
C ILE A 54 -37.15 -7.56 8.05
N ALA A 55 -36.58 -8.53 8.77
CA ALA A 55 -35.86 -9.69 8.29
C ALA A 55 -36.77 -10.62 7.47
N ALA A 56 -36.27 -11.08 6.33
CA ALA A 56 -36.57 -12.31 5.57
C ALA A 56 -35.86 -12.13 4.21
N ALA A 57 -35.15 -13.06 3.57
CA ALA A 57 -34.94 -14.49 3.63
C ALA A 57 -33.52 -14.73 3.02
N ILE A 58 -32.84 -15.89 3.02
CA ILE A 58 -33.27 -17.22 2.60
C ILE A 58 -32.31 -18.23 3.26
N ALA A 59 -32.89 -19.15 4.02
CA ALA A 59 -32.26 -20.40 4.40
C ALA A 59 -32.59 -21.45 3.32
N ALA A 60 -31.57 -21.88 2.60
CA ALA A 60 -31.49 -23.15 1.88
C ALA A 60 -29.98 -23.37 1.68
N GLY A 61 -29.30 -24.37 2.20
CA GLY A 61 -29.69 -25.64 2.78
C GLY A 61 -28.50 -26.53 2.48
N ILE A 62 -27.57 -26.70 3.42
CA ILE A 62 -26.52 -27.71 3.31
C ILE A 62 -26.43 -28.45 4.64
N VAL A 63 -26.66 -29.74 4.49
CA VAL A 63 -26.72 -30.84 5.44
C VAL A 63 -25.55 -30.83 6.42
N VAL A 64 -25.88 -30.92 7.70
CA VAL A 64 -24.97 -31.26 8.80
C VAL A 64 -24.58 -32.73 8.65
N ILE A 65 -23.31 -33.02 8.41
CA ILE A 65 -22.73 -34.31 8.79
C ILE A 65 -21.99 -34.08 10.12
N ALA A 66 -22.60 -34.55 11.19
CA ALA A 66 -21.94 -34.72 12.48
C ALA A 66 -21.00 -35.94 12.38
N GLY A 67 -19.74 -35.76 12.78
CA GLY A 67 -18.78 -36.86 12.76
C GLY A 67 -17.36 -36.49 13.19
N ALA A 68 -17.21 -36.19 14.48
CA ALA A 68 -16.06 -36.57 15.32
C ALA A 68 -14.64 -36.00 15.03
N VAL A 69 -14.18 -35.22 16.02
CA VAL A 69 -12.88 -35.35 16.71
C VAL A 69 -11.60 -34.94 15.96
N GLY A 70 -10.94 -33.92 16.51
CA GLY A 70 -9.48 -33.79 16.43
C GLY A 70 -8.99 -32.41 16.00
N GLY A 71 -8.66 -31.57 16.98
CA GLY A 71 -7.84 -30.38 16.75
C GLY A 71 -6.46 -30.77 16.22
N GLY A 72 -5.95 -30.00 15.28
CA GLY A 72 -4.61 -30.22 14.71
C GLY A 72 -4.19 -29.05 13.83
N LEU A 73 -3.23 -28.28 14.32
CA LEU A 73 -2.49 -27.23 13.62
C LEU A 73 -1.89 -27.78 12.32
N TYR A 74 -2.28 -27.25 11.16
CA TYR A 74 -1.61 -27.55 9.90
C TYR A 74 -0.34 -26.69 9.76
N TYR A 75 0.81 -27.29 10.07
CA TYR A 75 2.14 -26.79 9.69
C TYR A 75 2.64 -27.63 8.51
N LYS A 76 2.76 -27.03 7.31
CA LYS A 76 3.32 -27.71 6.14
C LYS A 76 4.82 -27.45 6.08
N LYS A 77 5.61 -28.48 6.39
CA LYS A 77 7.07 -28.54 6.27
C LYS A 77 7.48 -29.19 4.94
N SER A 78 8.41 -28.56 4.24
CA SER A 78 9.13 -29.08 3.07
C SER A 78 10.28 -28.10 2.78
N HIS A 79 11.57 -28.43 2.67
CA HIS A 79 12.32 -29.69 2.57
C HIS A 79 13.72 -29.53 3.19
N ALA A 80 14.21 -30.55 3.90
CA ALA A 80 15.62 -30.67 4.28
C ALA A 80 16.32 -31.54 3.22
N ALA A 81 17.26 -30.95 2.49
CA ALA A 81 18.17 -31.67 1.61
C ALA A 81 19.23 -32.40 2.45
N LYS A 82 19.41 -33.68 2.14
CA LYS A 82 20.36 -34.60 2.75
C LYS A 82 21.74 -34.28 2.19
N VAL A 83 22.65 -33.77 3.03
CA VAL A 83 24.07 -33.62 2.68
C VAL A 83 24.84 -34.78 3.33
N GLU A 84 25.53 -35.52 2.48
CA GLU A 84 26.36 -36.67 2.81
C GLU A 84 27.75 -36.19 3.28
N VAL A 85 28.29 -36.91 4.26
CA VAL A 85 29.42 -36.50 5.11
C VAL A 85 30.75 -36.89 4.45
N VAL A 86 31.71 -35.95 4.48
CA VAL A 86 33.09 -36.10 4.00
C VAL A 86 33.96 -36.82 5.05
N ALA A 87 34.89 -37.67 4.60
CA ALA A 87 36.00 -38.19 5.41
C ALA A 87 37.34 -37.61 4.90
N ALA A 88 38.20 -37.23 5.84
CA ALA A 88 39.43 -36.46 5.67
C ALA A 88 40.69 -37.33 5.50
N ALA A 89 41.75 -36.75 4.92
CA ALA A 89 43.14 -36.87 5.38
C ALA A 89 44.09 -35.80 4.75
N ASP A 90 44.78 -35.08 5.63
CA ASP A 90 45.95 -34.16 5.61
C ASP A 90 47.16 -34.45 4.66
N PRO A 91 48.26 -33.65 4.67
CA PRO A 91 48.42 -32.17 4.70
C PRO A 91 49.51 -31.65 3.71
N ALA A 92 49.70 -30.32 3.68
CA ALA A 92 50.98 -29.60 3.63
C ALA A 92 51.18 -28.58 2.49
N ALA A 93 51.95 -27.55 2.90
CA ALA A 93 52.68 -26.54 2.13
C ALA A 93 52.03 -25.14 1.99
N ALA A 94 52.73 -24.21 2.64
CA ALA A 94 52.49 -22.78 2.76
C ALA A 94 52.74 -21.99 1.46
N SER A 95 52.12 -20.82 1.37
CA SER A 95 52.73 -19.64 0.75
C SER A 95 52.00 -18.38 1.20
N GLU A 96 52.75 -17.47 1.82
CA GLU A 96 52.38 -16.09 2.13
C GLU A 96 52.09 -15.27 0.85
N ALA A 97 51.15 -14.33 0.93
CA ALA A 97 51.08 -13.13 0.10
C ALA A 97 50.10 -12.10 0.73
N PRO A 98 50.27 -10.79 0.48
CA PRO A 98 50.21 -9.77 1.53
C PRO A 98 48.84 -9.12 1.74
N ALA A 99 48.71 -8.50 2.92
CA ALA A 99 47.60 -7.65 3.31
C ALA A 99 47.43 -6.46 2.36
N ALA A 100 46.28 -6.39 1.69
CA ALA A 100 45.76 -5.17 1.08
C ALA A 100 44.94 -4.39 2.14
N PRO A 101 45.06 -3.05 2.20
CA PRO A 101 44.34 -2.29 3.21
C PRO A 101 42.84 -2.33 2.91
N ALA A 102 42.06 -2.80 3.89
CA ALA A 102 40.63 -2.59 3.93
C ALA A 102 40.37 -1.08 3.95
N SER A 103 40.08 -0.49 2.79
CA SER A 103 39.34 0.77 2.74
C SER A 103 37.97 0.48 3.32
N ALA A 104 37.80 0.81 4.59
CA ALA A 104 36.50 0.98 5.19
C ALA A 104 35.74 2.02 4.35
N SER A 105 34.81 1.55 3.53
CA SER A 105 33.82 2.43 2.94
C SER A 105 33.06 3.06 4.10
N ALA A 106 33.21 4.38 4.22
CA ALA A 106 32.46 5.21 5.15
C ALA A 106 30.96 4.87 5.05
N PRO A 107 30.19 4.92 6.16
CA PRO A 107 28.75 4.71 6.08
C PRO A 107 28.17 5.70 5.08
N ALA A 108 27.52 5.17 4.05
CA ALA A 108 26.76 5.96 3.09
C ALA A 108 25.84 6.89 3.88
N GLN A 109 25.99 8.19 3.67
CA GLN A 109 25.18 9.20 4.32
C GLN A 109 23.72 8.84 4.08
N ALA A 110 22.92 8.79 5.16
CA ALA A 110 21.51 8.44 5.10
C ALA A 110 20.77 9.50 4.28
N THR A 111 20.70 9.32 2.97
CA THR A 111 19.80 10.05 2.09
C THR A 111 18.40 9.65 2.51
N THR A 112 17.59 10.61 2.93
CA THR A 112 16.18 10.41 3.25
C THR A 112 15.49 9.87 2.01
N VAL A 113 15.06 8.60 2.05
CA VAL A 113 14.32 7.96 0.97
C VAL A 113 12.83 8.13 1.23
N GLY A 114 12.11 8.74 0.27
CA GLY A 114 10.68 8.99 0.33
C GLY A 114 10.22 9.87 1.51
N ILE A 115 8.90 9.89 1.72
CA ILE A 115 8.26 10.62 2.81
C ILE A 115 7.60 9.62 3.76
N SER A 116 8.10 9.57 4.99
CA SER A 116 7.55 8.73 6.06
C SER A 116 6.35 9.40 6.73
N PRO A 117 5.28 8.65 7.08
CA PRO A 117 4.27 9.12 8.00
C PRO A 117 4.90 9.52 9.34
N SER A 118 4.35 10.55 10.00
CA SER A 118 4.85 10.99 11.30
C SER A 118 4.39 10.07 12.43
N ASP A 119 5.22 9.92 13.46
CA ASP A 119 4.84 9.15 14.66
C ASP A 119 3.64 9.77 15.37
N ALA A 120 3.52 11.10 15.34
CA ALA A 120 2.37 11.81 15.90
C ALA A 120 1.06 11.39 15.21
N ASP A 121 1.04 11.36 13.88
CA ASP A 121 -0.14 10.97 13.11
C ASP A 121 -0.54 9.51 13.36
N ILE A 122 0.46 8.61 13.40
CA ILE A 122 0.24 7.19 13.69
C ILE A 122 -0.32 7.01 15.11
N ASN A 123 0.28 7.66 16.10
CA ASN A 123 -0.15 7.57 17.49
C ASN A 123 -1.56 8.13 17.70
N ALA A 124 -1.87 9.27 17.07
CA ALA A 124 -3.20 9.88 17.13
C ALA A 124 -4.27 8.93 16.56
N GLN A 125 -3.98 8.31 15.42
CA GLN A 125 -4.93 7.42 14.77
C GLN A 125 -5.08 6.06 15.48
N ARG A 126 -4.01 5.57 16.11
CA ARG A 126 -4.08 4.40 17.00
C ARG A 126 -5.03 4.68 18.16
N LYS A 127 -4.87 5.84 18.82
CA LYS A 127 -5.75 6.27 19.92
C LYS A 127 -7.21 6.42 19.49
N ASP A 128 -7.46 6.92 18.28
CA ASP A 128 -8.81 6.98 17.70
C ASP A 128 -9.40 5.57 17.50
N GLY A 129 -8.62 4.62 16.96
CA GLY A 129 -9.03 3.22 16.85
C GLY A 129 -9.35 2.57 18.20
N ASP A 130 -8.50 2.77 19.20
CA ASP A 130 -8.72 2.27 20.57
C ASP A 130 -9.99 2.87 21.19
N THR A 131 -10.24 4.15 20.92
CA THR A 131 -11.45 4.85 21.36
C THR A 131 -12.69 4.23 20.73
N LYS A 132 -12.69 4.02 19.41
CA LYS A 132 -13.80 3.38 18.69
C LYS A 132 -14.06 1.97 19.18
N LEU A 133 -13.01 1.21 19.45
CA LEU A 133 -13.11 -0.14 20.01
C LEU A 133 -13.78 -0.12 21.39
N SER A 134 -13.37 0.82 22.26
CA SER A 134 -13.96 0.97 23.60
C SER A 134 -15.43 1.43 23.57
N GLN A 135 -15.85 2.10 22.49
CA GLN A 135 -17.23 2.55 22.26
C GLN A 135 -18.11 1.51 21.57
N GLY A 136 -17.55 0.35 21.18
CA GLY A 136 -18.26 -0.71 20.47
C GLY A 136 -18.42 -0.46 18.96
N ASP A 137 -17.76 0.56 18.40
CA ASP A 137 -17.71 0.79 16.95
C ASP A 137 -16.64 -0.11 16.32
N ALA A 138 -16.97 -1.39 16.17
CA ALA A 138 -16.07 -2.38 15.59
C ALA A 138 -15.65 -2.05 14.14
N PRO A 139 -16.54 -1.65 13.22
CA PRO A 139 -16.14 -1.28 11.85
C PRO A 139 -15.21 -0.05 11.82
N GLY A 140 -15.49 0.97 12.65
CA GLY A 140 -14.63 2.14 12.74
C GLY A 140 -13.26 1.83 13.33
N ALA A 141 -13.20 0.96 14.34
CA ALA A 141 -11.95 0.50 14.94
C ALA A 141 -11.12 -0.30 13.92
N GLU A 142 -11.73 -1.25 13.20
CA GLU A 142 -11.07 -2.00 12.14
C GLU A 142 -10.48 -1.07 11.06
N SER A 143 -11.27 -0.10 10.58
CA SER A 143 -10.80 0.89 9.61
C SER A 143 -9.61 1.68 10.15
N ALA A 144 -9.65 2.15 11.40
CA ALA A 144 -8.56 2.92 12.00
C ALA A 144 -7.29 2.08 12.16
N SER A 145 -7.42 0.81 12.57
CA SER A 145 -6.30 -0.13 12.67
C SER A 145 -5.68 -0.45 11.32
N ASN A 146 -6.49 -0.67 10.28
CA ASN A 146 -5.99 -0.90 8.92
C ASN A 146 -5.22 0.31 8.37
N GLN A 147 -5.72 1.52 8.61
CA GLN A 147 -5.03 2.74 8.24
C GLN A 147 -3.70 2.92 9.01
N VAL A 148 -3.64 2.55 10.29
CA VAL A 148 -2.37 2.57 11.07
C VAL A 148 -1.40 1.56 10.49
N ALA A 149 -1.87 0.34 10.22
CA ALA A 149 -1.05 -0.71 9.62
C ALA A 149 -0.46 -0.25 8.28
N ALA A 150 -1.27 0.34 7.38
CA ALA A 150 -0.78 0.85 6.10
C ALA A 150 0.33 1.91 6.28
N LYS A 151 0.20 2.83 7.24
CA LYS A 151 1.25 3.81 7.54
C LYS A 151 2.54 3.17 8.05
N GLU A 152 2.46 2.15 8.90
CA GLU A 152 3.66 1.44 9.35
C GLU A 152 4.32 0.63 8.22
N MET A 153 3.54 0.05 7.32
CA MET A 153 4.04 -0.63 6.12
C MET A 153 4.78 0.33 5.19
N VAL A 154 4.31 1.59 5.06
CA VAL A 154 5.04 2.63 4.33
C VAL A 154 6.44 2.84 4.92
N LYS A 155 6.59 2.84 6.26
CA LYS A 155 7.93 2.94 6.88
C LYS A 155 8.81 1.74 6.55
N VAL A 156 8.23 0.54 6.56
CA VAL A 156 8.94 -0.69 6.17
C VAL A 156 9.39 -0.61 4.71
N ALA A 157 8.52 -0.18 3.80
CA ALA A 157 8.85 -0.01 2.39
C ALA A 157 9.96 1.03 2.17
N ILE A 158 9.93 2.16 2.88
CA ILE A 158 11.02 3.15 2.86
C ILE A 158 12.35 2.52 3.29
N ALA A 159 12.33 1.74 4.38
CA ALA A 159 13.52 1.03 4.85
C ALA A 159 14.00 -0.05 3.87
N GLN A 160 13.09 -0.71 3.15
CA GLN A 160 13.44 -1.67 2.10
C GLN A 160 14.04 -0.96 0.87
N MET A 161 13.47 0.17 0.45
CA MET A 161 14.01 1.00 -0.63
C MET A 161 15.41 1.52 -0.32
N SER A 162 15.67 1.95 0.91
CA SER A 162 17.03 2.40 1.32
C SER A 162 18.05 1.28 1.36
N GLN A 163 17.60 0.02 1.52
CA GLN A 163 18.42 -1.18 1.39
C GLN A 163 18.57 -1.66 -0.07
N GLY A 164 17.91 -1.01 -1.04
CA GLY A 164 17.87 -1.46 -2.44
C GLY A 164 16.97 -2.67 -2.69
N LYS A 165 16.15 -3.09 -1.72
CA LYS A 165 15.20 -4.21 -1.84
C LYS A 165 13.91 -3.73 -2.50
N LEU A 166 14.00 -3.36 -3.77
CA LEU A 166 12.91 -2.69 -4.49
C LEU A 166 11.68 -3.60 -4.67
N ASP A 167 11.88 -4.91 -4.91
CA ASP A 167 10.76 -5.85 -5.07
C ASP A 167 10.01 -6.10 -3.75
N ASP A 168 10.74 -6.15 -2.63
CA ASP A 168 10.13 -6.27 -1.30
C ASP A 168 9.33 -5.00 -0.96
N ALA A 169 9.89 -3.83 -1.25
CA ALA A 169 9.20 -2.54 -1.06
C ALA A 169 7.94 -2.43 -1.92
N GLU A 170 7.98 -2.94 -3.16
CA GLU A 170 6.82 -2.98 -4.04
C GLU A 170 5.68 -3.80 -3.43
N LYS A 171 6.02 -4.99 -2.95
CA LYS A 171 5.04 -5.86 -2.29
C LYS A 171 4.45 -5.20 -1.05
N GLU A 172 5.30 -4.61 -0.20
CA GLU A 172 4.89 -3.94 1.03
C GLU A 172 3.93 -2.77 0.74
N LEU A 173 4.22 -1.95 -0.28
CA LEU A 173 3.36 -0.84 -0.67
C LEU A 173 2.04 -1.32 -1.28
N ASN A 174 2.04 -2.39 -2.07
CA ASN A 174 0.81 -2.98 -2.61
C ASN A 174 -0.10 -3.54 -1.50
N ASP A 175 0.49 -4.22 -0.51
CA ASP A 175 -0.25 -4.72 0.64
C ASP A 175 -0.79 -3.54 1.50
N ALA A 176 -0.03 -2.44 1.61
CA ALA A 176 -0.47 -1.22 2.28
C ALA A 176 -1.65 -0.55 1.56
N ALA A 177 -1.59 -0.46 0.23
CA ALA A 177 -2.68 0.07 -0.61
C ALA A 177 -3.95 -0.78 -0.49
N THR A 178 -3.81 -2.10 -0.28
CA THR A 178 -4.95 -2.99 -0.04
C THR A 178 -5.62 -2.71 1.31
N ARG A 179 -4.83 -2.37 2.35
CA ARG A 179 -5.36 -2.06 3.70
C ARG A 179 -5.98 -0.67 3.79
N ASP A 180 -5.35 0.32 3.17
CA ASP A 180 -5.86 1.69 3.11
C ASP A 180 -5.73 2.24 1.68
N PRO A 181 -6.73 1.99 0.82
CA PRO A 181 -6.73 2.44 -0.58
C PRO A 181 -6.74 3.96 -0.75
N LYS A 182 -6.86 4.73 0.32
CA LYS A 182 -6.85 6.19 0.30
C LYS A 182 -5.60 6.78 0.95
N GLN A 183 -4.63 5.95 1.30
CA GLN A 183 -3.39 6.43 1.91
C GLN A 183 -2.52 7.11 0.87
N SER A 184 -2.55 8.44 0.80
CA SER A 184 -1.76 9.20 -0.18
C SER A 184 -0.26 8.89 -0.10
N LEU A 185 0.29 8.67 1.10
CA LEU A 185 1.71 8.34 1.27
C LEU A 185 2.10 6.97 0.69
N VAL A 186 1.17 6.02 0.54
CA VAL A 186 1.47 4.75 -0.14
C VAL A 186 1.80 5.03 -1.60
N TYR A 187 0.91 5.72 -2.31
CA TYR A 187 1.10 6.08 -3.71
C TYR A 187 2.32 7.00 -3.92
N TYR A 188 2.59 7.94 -3.00
CA TYR A 188 3.81 8.74 -3.08
C TYR A 188 5.07 7.88 -3.04
N ASN A 189 5.16 6.96 -2.08
CA ASN A 189 6.32 6.09 -1.96
C ASN A 189 6.39 5.04 -3.08
N MET A 190 5.26 4.66 -3.69
CA MET A 190 5.25 3.90 -4.94
C MET A 190 5.87 4.72 -6.07
N ALA A 191 5.56 6.01 -6.20
CA ALA A 191 6.22 6.85 -7.21
C ALA A 191 7.74 6.91 -7.03
N VAL A 192 8.21 7.09 -5.79
CA VAL A 192 9.64 7.07 -5.45
C VAL A 192 10.26 5.72 -5.83
N LEU A 193 9.61 4.61 -5.50
CA LEU A 193 10.03 3.27 -5.89
C LEU A 193 10.15 3.13 -7.42
N ARG A 194 9.14 3.58 -8.18
CA ARG A 194 9.13 3.55 -9.64
C ARG A 194 10.29 4.35 -10.23
N LEU A 195 10.60 5.53 -9.69
CA LEU A 195 11.75 6.32 -10.10
C LEU A 195 13.08 5.58 -9.84
N LYS A 196 13.22 4.93 -8.68
CA LYS A 196 14.41 4.11 -8.39
C LYS A 196 14.56 2.91 -9.34
N GLN A 197 13.46 2.42 -9.89
CA GLN A 197 13.44 1.36 -10.90
C GLN A 197 13.58 1.89 -12.34
N GLY A 198 13.70 3.21 -12.55
CA GLY A 198 13.77 3.83 -13.88
C GLY A 198 12.41 3.89 -14.61
N ARG A 199 11.31 3.62 -13.92
CA ARG A 199 9.94 3.58 -14.46
C ARG A 199 9.25 4.93 -14.32
N THR A 200 9.79 5.95 -15.00
CA THR A 200 9.36 7.36 -14.85
C THR A 200 7.88 7.60 -15.19
N ASP A 201 7.36 6.95 -16.25
CA ASP A 201 5.96 7.16 -16.64
C ASP A 201 4.98 6.57 -15.61
N GLU A 202 5.31 5.43 -15.01
CA GLU A 202 4.55 4.85 -13.90
C GLU A 202 4.63 5.74 -12.66
N ALA A 203 5.80 6.32 -12.36
CA ALA A 203 5.96 7.23 -11.23
C ALA A 203 5.00 8.44 -11.31
N PHE A 204 4.74 8.97 -12.51
CA PHE A 204 3.77 10.06 -12.68
C PHE A 204 2.34 9.65 -12.38
N LYS A 205 1.94 8.41 -12.72
CA LYS A 205 0.63 7.87 -12.38
C LYS A 205 0.46 7.75 -10.87
N GLU A 206 1.49 7.25 -10.19
CA GLU A 206 1.50 7.11 -8.73
C GLU A 206 1.49 8.47 -8.02
N LEU A 207 2.21 9.47 -8.53
CA LEU A 207 2.15 10.84 -8.00
C LEU A 207 0.74 11.42 -8.14
N GLU A 208 0.10 11.27 -9.31
CA GLU A 208 -1.26 11.76 -9.50
C GLU A 208 -2.25 11.04 -8.55
N ALA A 209 -2.09 9.74 -8.36
CA ALA A 209 -2.89 8.97 -7.41
C ALA A 209 -2.72 9.45 -5.97
N SER A 210 -1.49 9.71 -5.55
CA SER A 210 -1.19 10.30 -4.25
C SER A 210 -1.94 11.63 -4.07
N PHE A 211 -1.86 12.52 -5.05
CA PHE A 211 -2.47 13.84 -4.98
C PHE A 211 -4.00 13.78 -4.94
N LEU A 212 -4.60 12.88 -5.73
CA LEU A 212 -6.05 12.63 -5.72
C LEU A 212 -6.55 12.08 -4.38
N ASN A 213 -5.71 11.35 -3.66
CA ASN A 213 -6.02 10.80 -2.34
C ASN A 213 -5.73 11.77 -1.19
N GLY A 214 -5.49 13.05 -1.49
CA GLY A 214 -5.37 14.10 -0.47
C GLY A 214 -3.96 14.28 0.08
N PHE A 215 -2.93 14.01 -0.73
CA PHE A 215 -1.55 14.31 -0.37
C PHE A 215 -1.37 15.75 0.13
N SER A 216 -0.81 15.90 1.33
CA SER A 216 -0.60 17.21 1.97
C SER A 216 0.87 17.58 2.15
N TYR A 217 1.81 16.72 1.79
CA TYR A 217 3.24 16.87 2.07
C TYR A 217 3.99 17.57 0.93
N PHE A 218 3.41 18.63 0.36
CA PHE A 218 3.97 19.32 -0.81
C PHE A 218 5.31 20.02 -0.51
N ASP A 219 5.50 20.50 0.72
CA ASP A 219 6.71 21.22 1.11
C ASP A 219 7.88 20.24 1.38
N GLU A 220 7.57 19.05 1.89
CA GLU A 220 8.51 17.93 2.03
C GLU A 220 8.87 17.37 0.67
N MET A 221 7.89 17.12 -0.20
CA MET A 221 8.09 16.66 -1.57
C MET A 221 9.00 17.60 -2.36
N GLN A 222 8.85 18.91 -2.19
CA GLN A 222 9.72 19.88 -2.85
C GLN A 222 11.19 19.74 -2.43
N LYS A 223 11.49 19.17 -1.26
CA LYS A 223 12.85 18.98 -0.74
C LYS A 223 13.35 17.54 -0.91
N ASP A 224 12.49 16.63 -1.37
CA ASP A 224 12.81 15.21 -1.50
C ASP A 224 13.82 15.00 -2.65
N PRO A 225 15.04 14.51 -2.36
CA PRO A 225 16.05 14.25 -3.38
C PRO A 225 15.67 13.11 -4.33
N ASP A 226 14.75 12.21 -3.95
CA ASP A 226 14.32 11.12 -4.83
C ASP A 226 13.61 11.61 -6.10
N LEU A 227 13.11 12.85 -6.09
CA LEU A 227 12.44 13.48 -7.23
C LEU A 227 13.38 14.31 -8.12
N ASP A 228 14.69 14.36 -7.82
CA ASP A 228 15.63 15.22 -8.55
C ASP A 228 15.68 14.90 -10.06
N THR A 229 15.48 13.64 -10.42
CA THR A 229 15.44 13.18 -11.82
C THR A 229 14.25 13.73 -12.61
N ILE A 230 13.15 14.06 -11.95
CA ILE A 230 11.91 14.56 -12.57
C ILE A 230 11.58 16.00 -12.22
N ARG A 231 12.37 16.64 -11.34
CA ARG A 231 12.11 17.98 -10.79
C ARG A 231 11.88 19.06 -11.85
N ASN A 232 12.58 18.94 -12.98
CA ASN A 232 12.49 19.86 -14.11
C ASN A 232 11.64 19.31 -15.28
N ASP A 233 11.03 18.13 -15.14
CA ASP A 233 10.14 17.57 -16.16
C ASP A 233 8.87 18.45 -16.25
N PRO A 234 8.48 18.95 -17.45
CA PRO A 234 7.27 19.74 -17.61
C PRO A 234 6.00 19.05 -17.10
N ARG A 235 5.93 17.72 -17.17
CA ARG A 235 4.81 16.92 -16.66
C ARG A 235 4.74 16.99 -15.14
N PHE A 236 5.88 16.88 -14.45
CA PHE A 236 5.95 17.03 -12.99
C PHE A 236 5.49 18.42 -12.55
N ILE A 237 6.03 19.45 -13.19
CA ILE A 237 5.69 20.86 -12.89
C ILE A 237 4.19 21.11 -13.09
N ALA A 238 3.62 20.62 -14.19
CA ALA A 238 2.20 20.75 -14.47
C ALA A 238 1.34 20.00 -13.45
N LEU A 239 1.74 18.79 -13.07
CA LEU A 239 1.03 17.96 -12.09
C LEU A 239 1.01 18.64 -10.71
N VAL A 240 2.16 19.08 -10.20
CA VAL A 240 2.23 19.79 -8.91
C VAL A 240 1.41 21.07 -8.94
N LYS A 241 1.48 21.85 -10.03
CA LYS A 241 0.68 23.07 -10.18
C LYS A 241 -0.82 22.80 -10.13
N LYS A 242 -1.29 21.74 -10.80
CA LYS A 242 -2.71 21.32 -10.83
C LYS A 242 -3.24 21.04 -9.43
N TYR A 243 -2.49 20.30 -8.60
CA TYR A 243 -3.00 19.85 -7.31
C TYR A 243 -2.68 20.79 -6.13
N LYS A 244 -1.58 21.56 -6.18
CA LYS A 244 -1.23 22.53 -5.12
C LYS A 244 -2.16 23.75 -5.08
N THR A 245 -2.76 24.11 -6.22
CA THR A 245 -3.66 25.30 -6.33
C THR A 245 -5.12 24.99 -6.02
N THR A 246 -5.46 23.73 -5.75
CA THR A 246 -6.85 23.27 -5.54
C THR A 246 -7.22 23.18 -4.05
N VAL A 247 -6.47 23.84 -3.17
CA VAL A 247 -6.73 23.91 -1.71
C VAL A 247 -7.08 25.33 -1.30
#